data_AF-A0A8R1IHM9-F1
#
_entry.id   AF-A0A8R1IHM9-F1
#
_cell.length_a   1.000
_cell.length_b   1.000
_cell.length_c   1.000
_cell.angle_alpha   90.00
_cell.angle_beta   90.00
_cell.angle_gamma   90.00
#
_symmetry.space_group_name_H-M   'P 1'
#
loop_
_entity.id
_entity.type
_entity.pdbx_description
1 polymer ?
#
loop_
_entity_poly.entity_id
_entity_poly.type
_entity_poly.pdbx_seq_one_letter_code
_entity_poly.pdbx_strand_id
1 'polypeptide(L)'
;MKLFREKTTLEDTQCREVIKSLCNWPIVSMKTLQLVNELGSSINIGDEREVEVLAEGVYKLRLVLERSGPAKHNSAMHLPQWAKPKQAGWIIVVGDTTSDRILNTTSVIGSHSVRSTAKLDLRMPATR
;
A
#
# COMPACT_ATOMS: atom_id res chain seq x y z
N MET A 1 22.48 -15.32 -30.93
CA MET A 1 21.96 -15.91 -29.67
C MET A 1 22.90 -15.54 -28.54
N LYS A 2 22.47 -14.75 -27.54
CA LYS A 2 23.23 -14.52 -26.31
C LYS A 2 22.88 -15.65 -25.33
N LEU A 3 23.88 -16.43 -24.92
CA LEU A 3 23.73 -17.43 -23.87
C LEU A 3 23.24 -16.73 -22.59
N PHE A 4 22.10 -17.16 -22.05
CA PHE A 4 21.80 -16.94 -20.64
C PHE A 4 22.87 -17.67 -19.83
N ARG A 5 23.67 -16.96 -19.04
CA ARG A 5 24.64 -17.59 -18.12
C ARG A 5 23.87 -18.38 -17.07
N GLU A 6 24.11 -19.68 -16.97
CA GLU A 6 23.51 -20.58 -15.97
C GLU A 6 23.84 -20.20 -14.52
N LYS A 7 24.93 -19.45 -14.31
CA LYS A 7 25.30 -18.85 -13.01
C LYS A 7 25.87 -17.46 -13.22
N THR A 8 25.39 -16.51 -12.42
CA THR A 8 25.99 -15.17 -12.27
C THR A 8 26.45 -15.05 -10.82
N THR A 9 27.74 -14.85 -10.62
CA THR A 9 28.34 -14.57 -9.32
C THR A 9 28.34 -13.06 -9.10
N LEU A 10 27.96 -12.63 -7.90
CA LEU A 10 28.04 -11.23 -7.50
C LEU A 10 29.39 -10.95 -6.83
N GLU A 11 29.99 -9.81 -7.14
CA GLU A 11 31.13 -9.28 -6.40
C GLU A 11 30.71 -8.80 -5.01
N ASP A 12 31.65 -8.66 -4.06
CA ASP A 12 31.35 -8.22 -2.69
C ASP A 12 30.60 -6.87 -2.66
N THR A 13 30.99 -5.93 -3.52
CA THR A 13 30.33 -4.63 -3.66
C THR A 13 28.87 -4.77 -4.10
N GLN A 14 28.61 -5.65 -5.07
CA GLN A 14 27.27 -5.93 -5.58
C GLN A 14 26.43 -6.66 -4.51
N CYS A 15 27.01 -7.62 -3.79
CA CYS A 15 26.37 -8.29 -2.66
C CYS A 15 25.92 -7.28 -1.59
N ARG A 16 26.81 -6.35 -1.20
CA ARG A 16 26.47 -5.30 -0.22
C ARG A 16 25.32 -4.44 -0.68
N GLU A 17 25.29 -4.04 -1.95
CA GLU A 17 24.20 -3.23 -2.50
C GLU A 17 22.87 -3.99 -2.55
N VAL A 18 22.89 -5.28 -2.89
CA VAL A 18 21.69 -6.15 -2.81
C VAL A 18 21.20 -6.24 -1.37
N ILE A 19 22.08 -6.52 -0.41
CA ILE A 19 21.70 -6.62 1.01
C ILE A 19 21.12 -5.29 1.52
N LYS A 20 21.76 -4.14 1.22
CA LYS A 20 21.23 -2.82 1.58
C LYS A 20 19.84 -2.58 0.99
N SER A 21 19.64 -2.95 -0.27
CA SER A 21 18.35 -2.81 -0.95
C SER A 21 17.27 -3.65 -0.25
N LEU A 22 17.58 -4.90 0.10
CA LEU A 22 16.69 -5.80 0.83
C LEU A 22 16.37 -5.29 2.24
N CYS A 23 17.36 -4.78 2.97
CA CYS A 23 17.14 -4.22 4.30
C CYS A 23 16.24 -2.97 4.31
N ASN A 24 16.25 -2.20 3.21
CA ASN A 24 15.40 -1.02 3.04
C ASN A 24 14.12 -1.31 2.26
N TRP A 25 13.84 -2.57 1.91
CA TRP A 25 12.64 -2.93 1.16
C TRP A 25 11.38 -2.66 2.00
N PRO A 26 10.38 -1.93 1.46
CA PRO A 26 9.18 -1.57 2.21
C PRO A 26 8.22 -2.76 2.31
N ILE A 27 8.30 -3.53 3.40
CA ILE A 27 7.31 -4.55 3.73
C ILE A 27 6.18 -3.88 4.51
N VAL A 28 4.96 -3.93 3.95
CA VAL A 28 3.76 -3.32 4.53
C VAL A 28 2.63 -4.34 4.61
N SER A 29 1.90 -4.30 5.71
CA SER A 29 0.69 -5.08 5.93
C SER A 29 -0.47 -4.16 6.28
N MET A 30 -1.67 -4.51 5.85
CA MET A 30 -2.89 -3.83 6.29
C MET A 30 -3.34 -4.46 7.61
N LYS A 31 -3.40 -3.67 8.68
CA LYS A 31 -3.79 -4.14 10.01
C LYS A 31 -5.27 -4.03 10.29
N THR A 32 -5.88 -2.95 9.83
CA THR A 32 -7.32 -2.76 9.92
C THR A 32 -7.83 -2.18 8.62
N LEU A 33 -9.04 -2.56 8.27
CA LEU A 33 -9.79 -2.04 7.15
C LEU A 33 -11.24 -1.92 7.60
N GLN A 34 -11.72 -0.70 7.77
CA GLN A 34 -13.05 -0.40 8.29
C GLN A 34 -13.82 0.44 7.30
N LEU A 35 -15.05 0.04 7.01
CA LEU A 35 -16.01 0.86 6.28
C LEU A 35 -16.96 1.50 7.27
N VAL A 36 -17.03 2.83 7.28
CA VAL A 36 -17.91 3.58 8.19
C VAL A 36 -19.00 4.25 7.37
N ASN A 37 -20.26 4.04 7.70
CA ASN A 37 -21.37 4.71 7.02
C ASN A 37 -21.62 6.12 7.56
N GLU A 38 -22.58 6.83 6.97
CA GLU A 38 -22.98 8.19 7.39
C GLU A 38 -23.51 8.25 8.83
N LEU A 39 -24.14 7.16 9.30
CA LEU A 39 -24.67 7.02 10.66
C LEU A 39 -23.57 6.73 11.69
N GLY A 40 -22.32 6.55 11.24
CA GLY A 40 -21.17 6.28 12.10
C GLY A 40 -21.00 4.83 12.51
N SER A 41 -21.85 3.90 12.03
CA SER A 41 -21.62 2.48 12.24
C SER A 41 -20.44 2.01 11.38
N SER A 42 -19.59 1.18 11.98
CA SER A 42 -18.36 0.70 11.36
C SER A 42 -18.39 -0.81 11.16
N ILE A 43 -18.08 -1.24 9.95
CA ILE A 43 -17.93 -2.65 9.56
C ILE A 43 -16.44 -2.92 9.37
N ASN A 44 -15.92 -3.99 9.98
CA ASN A 44 -14.53 -4.38 9.86
C ASN A 44 -14.42 -5.39 8.70
N ILE A 45 -13.79 -4.99 7.59
CA ILE A 45 -13.69 -5.79 6.37
C ILE A 45 -12.67 -6.94 6.52
N GLY A 46 -11.92 -6.99 7.62
CA GLY A 46 -10.84 -7.96 7.84
C GLY A 46 -11.28 -9.44 7.84
N ASP A 47 -12.50 -9.73 8.28
CA ASP A 47 -13.01 -11.10 8.44
C ASP A 47 -14.04 -11.50 7.36
N GLU A 48 -14.61 -10.52 6.66
CA GLU A 48 -15.67 -10.72 5.66
C GLU A 48 -15.16 -10.42 4.25
N ARG A 49 -15.40 -11.33 3.29
CA ARG A 49 -14.95 -11.14 1.90
C ARG A 49 -15.78 -10.12 1.14
N GLU A 50 -17.02 -9.91 1.56
CA GLU A 50 -18.00 -9.07 0.89
C GLU A 50 -18.78 -8.32 1.97
N VAL A 51 -18.99 -7.02 1.76
CA VAL A 51 -19.76 -6.17 2.66
C VAL A 51 -20.92 -5.56 1.88
N GLU A 52 -22.13 -5.72 2.39
CA GLU A 52 -23.31 -5.10 1.80
C GLU A 52 -23.26 -3.58 1.98
N VAL A 53 -23.42 -2.87 0.87
CA VAL A 53 -23.43 -1.41 0.82
C VAL A 53 -24.67 -0.93 0.07
N LEU A 54 -25.21 0.21 0.49
CA LEU A 54 -26.35 0.82 -0.17
C LEU A 54 -25.88 1.53 -1.44
N ALA A 55 -26.64 1.35 -2.52
CA ALA A 55 -26.46 2.10 -3.75
C ALA A 55 -26.54 3.62 -3.47
N GLU A 56 -25.67 4.38 -4.12
CA GLU A 56 -25.51 5.84 -3.91
C GLU A 56 -25.12 6.27 -2.49
N GLY A 57 -24.95 5.35 -1.54
CA GLY A 57 -24.56 5.64 -0.17
C GLY A 57 -23.14 6.20 -0.07
N VAL A 58 -22.92 7.08 0.90
CA VAL A 58 -21.60 7.62 1.22
C VAL A 58 -20.99 6.87 2.41
N TYR A 59 -19.74 6.47 2.24
CA TYR A 59 -18.99 5.72 3.23
C TYR A 59 -17.59 6.30 3.40
N LYS A 60 -16.98 6.05 4.56
CA LYS A 60 -15.59 6.40 4.85
C LYS A 60 -14.80 5.12 5.08
N LEU A 61 -13.91 4.81 4.14
CA LEU A 61 -12.94 3.75 4.31
C LEU A 61 -11.81 4.24 5.21
N ARG A 62 -11.54 3.54 6.30
CA ARG A 62 -10.44 3.80 7.22
C ARG A 62 -9.55 2.58 7.24
N LEU A 63 -8.26 2.77 6.97
CA LEU A 63 -7.31 1.68 7.04
C LEU A 63 -6.04 2.08 7.79
N VAL A 64 -5.43 1.07 8.40
CA VAL A 64 -4.14 1.20 9.08
C VAL A 64 -3.14 0.32 8.35
N LEU A 65 -2.12 0.95 7.79
CA LEU A 65 -0.95 0.29 7.22
C LEU A 65 0.13 0.19 8.29
N GLU A 66 0.71 -0.99 8.46
CA GLU A 66 1.84 -1.23 9.34
C GLU A 66 3.04 -1.73 8.56
N ARG A 67 4.18 -1.06 8.75
CA ARG A 67 5.45 -1.47 8.18
C ARG A 67 6.09 -2.53 9.06
N SER A 68 6.41 -3.69 8.48
CA SER A 68 6.97 -4.83 9.21
C SER A 68 8.40 -5.18 8.80
N GLY A 69 8.97 -4.47 7.83
CA GLY A 69 10.34 -4.71 7.34
C GLY A 69 11.44 -4.24 8.31
N PRO A 70 12.72 -4.56 8.01
CA PRO A 70 13.85 -4.17 8.85
C PRO A 70 13.96 -2.65 9.02
N ALA A 71 13.65 -1.89 7.97
CA ALA A 71 13.60 -0.43 7.98
C ALA A 71 12.23 0.15 8.43
N LYS A 72 11.42 -0.55 9.23
CA LYS A 72 10.05 -0.10 9.61
C LYS A 72 9.92 1.29 10.25
N HIS A 73 11.01 1.89 10.74
CA HIS A 73 11.05 3.25 11.29
C HIS A 73 11.70 4.28 10.35
N ASN A 74 12.21 3.84 9.20
CA ASN A 74 12.87 4.67 8.21
C ASN A 74 12.12 4.59 6.89
N SER A 75 11.62 5.73 6.40
CA SER A 75 10.97 5.80 5.09
C SER A 75 11.92 6.20 3.97
N ALA A 76 13.20 6.48 4.24
CA ALA A 76 14.17 6.77 3.18
C ALA A 76 14.40 5.53 2.31
N MET A 77 14.26 5.70 0.99
CA MET A 77 14.43 4.63 0.03
C MET A 77 15.90 4.51 -0.40
N HIS A 78 16.41 3.27 -0.47
CA HIS A 78 17.69 2.99 -1.10
C HIS A 78 17.49 2.79 -2.60
N LEU A 79 17.82 3.81 -3.40
CA LEU A 79 17.62 3.82 -4.85
C LEU A 79 18.95 4.20 -5.55
N PRO A 80 19.84 3.23 -5.80
CA PRO A 80 21.20 3.51 -6.27
C PRO A 80 21.27 4.21 -7.65
N GLN A 81 20.22 4.06 -8.47
CA GLN A 81 20.13 4.70 -9.79
C GLN A 81 19.39 6.05 -9.75
N TRP A 82 18.91 6.48 -8.58
CA TRP A 82 18.10 7.69 -8.45
C TRP A 82 18.89 8.77 -7.70
N ALA A 83 19.14 9.89 -8.36
CA ALA A 83 20.07 10.91 -7.86
C ALA A 83 19.57 11.72 -6.65
N LYS A 84 18.26 11.71 -6.36
CA LYS A 84 17.65 12.54 -5.31
C LYS A 84 17.18 11.68 -4.13
N PRO A 85 17.25 12.17 -2.89
CA PRO A 85 16.61 11.50 -1.77
C PRO A 85 15.11 11.27 -2.07
N LYS A 86 14.61 10.07 -1.79
CA LYS A 86 13.20 9.72 -1.98
C LYS A 86 12.69 9.02 -0.73
N GLN A 87 11.46 9.35 -0.34
CA GLN A 87 10.75 8.67 0.72
C GLN A 87 9.78 7.65 0.13
N ALA A 88 9.62 6.53 0.82
CA ALA A 88 8.62 5.52 0.54
C ALA A 88 7.23 6.14 0.68
N GLY A 89 6.33 5.79 -0.21
CA GLY A 89 4.92 6.18 -0.14
C GLY A 89 4.06 5.18 -0.89
N TRP A 90 2.78 5.15 -0.54
CA TRP A 90 1.79 4.24 -1.11
C TRP A 90 0.61 5.04 -1.61
N ILE A 91 0.07 4.62 -2.74
CA ILE A 91 -1.21 5.11 -3.25
C ILE A 91 -2.22 4.00 -2.96
N ILE A 92 -3.30 4.36 -2.28
CA ILE A 92 -4.43 3.48 -2.03
C ILE A 92 -5.48 3.84 -3.07
N VAL A 93 -5.89 2.84 -3.84
CA VAL A 93 -6.88 2.97 -4.90
C VAL A 93 -8.05 2.08 -4.54
N VAL A 94 -9.25 2.67 -4.55
CA VAL A 94 -10.51 1.93 -4.42
C VAL A 94 -11.24 2.05 -5.74
N GLY A 95 -11.63 0.94 -6.32
CA GLY A 95 -12.29 0.88 -7.61
C GLY A 95 -13.28 -0.26 -7.70
N ASP A 96 -14.16 -0.15 -8.68
CA ASP A 96 -15.07 -1.19 -9.11
C ASP A 96 -14.45 -1.93 -10.31
N THR A 97 -14.13 -3.21 -10.10
CA THR A 97 -13.52 -4.07 -11.11
C THR A 97 -14.48 -4.45 -12.23
N THR A 98 -15.79 -4.40 -11.99
CA THR A 98 -16.80 -4.76 -13.00
C THR A 98 -17.05 -3.62 -14.00
N SER A 99 -16.94 -2.37 -13.54
CA SER A 99 -17.12 -1.19 -14.39
C SER A 99 -15.82 -0.51 -14.82
N ASP A 100 -14.66 -1.04 -14.38
CA ASP A 100 -13.32 -0.48 -14.60
C ASP A 100 -13.23 1.00 -14.18
N ARG A 101 -13.81 1.32 -13.02
CA ARG A 101 -13.89 2.69 -12.50
C ARG A 101 -13.19 2.82 -11.16
N ILE A 102 -12.35 3.84 -11.05
CA ILE A 102 -11.80 4.26 -9.76
C ILE A 102 -12.88 5.05 -9.02
N LEU A 103 -13.20 4.62 -7.80
CA LEU A 103 -14.12 5.32 -6.89
C LEU A 103 -13.40 6.44 -6.16
N ASN A 104 -12.21 6.17 -5.61
CA ASN A 104 -11.36 7.20 -5.00
C ASN A 104 -9.90 6.72 -4.85
N THR A 105 -9.00 7.68 -4.65
CA THR A 105 -7.59 7.44 -4.34
C THR A 105 -7.12 8.32 -3.19
N THR A 106 -6.16 7.84 -2.41
CA THR A 106 -5.40 8.67 -1.47
C THR A 106 -3.95 8.23 -1.42
N SER A 107 -3.07 9.08 -0.92
CA SER A 107 -1.65 8.77 -0.78
C SER A 107 -1.22 8.80 0.69
N VAL A 108 -0.42 7.82 1.07
CA VAL A 108 0.24 7.75 2.39
C VAL A 108 1.73 7.84 2.17
N ILE A 109 2.36 8.86 2.75
CA ILE A 109 3.82 8.99 2.73
C ILE A 109 4.37 8.31 3.99
N GLY A 110 5.42 7.52 3.81
CA GLY A 110 6.14 6.88 4.90
C GLY A 110 6.74 7.94 5.83
N SER A 111 6.42 7.82 7.12
CA SER A 111 6.96 8.68 8.18
C SER A 111 8.01 7.93 9.00
N HIS A 112 8.34 8.42 10.19
CA HIS A 112 9.10 7.66 11.20
C HIS A 112 8.23 6.67 11.99
N SER A 113 6.90 6.76 11.84
CA SER A 113 5.95 5.88 12.53
C SER A 113 5.82 4.53 11.83
N VAL A 114 5.84 3.44 12.58
CA VAL A 114 5.59 2.09 12.05
C VAL A 114 4.20 1.99 11.42
N ARG A 115 3.23 2.73 11.99
CA ARG A 115 1.84 2.75 11.55
C ARG A 115 1.49 4.04 10.84
N SER A 116 0.76 3.90 9.74
CA SER A 116 0.18 5.02 9.01
C SER A 116 -1.31 4.77 8.82
N THR A 117 -2.11 5.82 8.95
CA THR A 117 -3.56 5.73 8.77
C THR A 117 -3.95 6.43 7.48
N ALA A 118 -4.92 5.86 6.77
CA ALA A 118 -5.50 6.49 5.59
C ALA A 118 -7.02 6.50 5.71
N LYS A 119 -7.62 7.55 5.16
CA LYS A 119 -9.07 7.74 5.12
C LYS A 119 -9.46 8.11 3.69
N LEU A 120 -10.49 7.47 3.16
CA LEU A 120 -11.05 7.77 1.85
C LEU A 120 -12.56 7.88 1.98
N ASP A 121 -13.14 8.93 1.40
CA ASP A 121 -14.58 9.06 1.26
C ASP A 121 -15.00 8.35 -0.03
N LEU A 122 -15.93 7.41 0.07
CA LEU A 122 -16.41 6.59 -1.03
C LEU A 122 -17.89 6.91 -1.26
N ARG A 123 -18.25 7.14 -2.52
CA ARG A 123 -19.65 7.20 -2.93
C ARG A 123 -19.94 5.99 -3.79
N MET A 124 -20.90 5.18 -3.36
CA MET A 124 -21.26 3.97 -4.09
C MET A 124 -21.99 4.35 -5.39
N PRO A 125 -21.79 3.60 -6.48
CA PRO A 125 -22.53 3.83 -7.70
C PRO A 125 -24.02 3.53 -7.51
N ALA A 126 -24.87 4.09 -8.38
CA ALA A 126 -26.28 3.71 -8.46
C ALA A 126 -26.40 2.26 -8.94
N THR A 127 -27.44 1.54 -8.49
CA THR A 127 -27.79 0.22 -9.02
C THR A 127 -28.08 0.33 -10.51
N ARG A 128 -27.42 -0.54 -11.30
CA ARG A 128 -27.67 -0.67 -12.74
C ARG A 128 -28.97 -1.42 -13.01
#